data_AF-I1NMR4-F1
#
_entry.id   AF-I1NMR4-F1
#
_cell.length_a   1.000
_cell.length_b   1.000
_cell.length_c   1.000
_cell.angle_alpha   90.00
_cell.angle_beta   90.00
_cell.angle_gamma   90.00
#
_symmetry.space_group_name_H-M   'P 1'
#
loop_
_entity.id
_entity.type
_entity.pdbx_description
1 polymer ?
#
loop_
_entity_poly.entity_id
_entity_poly.type
_entity_poly.pdbx_seq_one_letter_code
_entity_poly.pdbx_strand_id
1 'polypeptide(L)'
;ASAATAMAPASSPPPPPASPPSAASPPATSTASRSRTCPPPPTPSSRANYIVRAPWGDILQVWRSFELDDGEEPRTYELAVFKLDLATEDLVQIKDLRGHALFVSFGTSFFVSVNEFPVLTPYCVYLAHDSIKCRRFKHIAKEVRVYNLQDDTFADQYTQSSWKNCPPPALWFQPTWSLNK
;
A
#
# COMPACT_ATOMS: atom_id res chain seq x y z
N ALA A 1 -37.79 -80.43 75.78
CA ALA A 1 -38.14 -79.32 76.69
C ALA A 1 -37.33 -78.11 76.25
N SER A 2 -37.89 -77.07 75.62
CA SER A 2 -38.65 -75.94 76.22
C SER A 2 -37.96 -75.40 77.49
N ALA A 3 -37.71 -74.10 77.68
CA ALA A 3 -38.11 -72.91 76.93
C ALA A 3 -37.25 -71.69 77.32
N ALA A 4 -37.32 -70.67 76.45
CA ALA A 4 -37.37 -69.22 76.70
C ALA A 4 -36.24 -68.48 77.43
N THR A 5 -35.68 -67.47 76.76
CA THR A 5 -35.22 -66.20 77.37
C THR A 5 -35.19 -65.06 76.32
N ALA A 6 -35.93 -64.00 76.68
CA ALA A 6 -35.84 -62.54 76.51
C ALA A 6 -35.21 -61.80 75.29
N MET A 7 -35.97 -60.75 74.91
CA MET A 7 -35.61 -59.35 74.56
C MET A 7 -34.59 -59.03 73.45
N ALA A 8 -35.04 -58.26 72.43
CA ALA A 8 -34.95 -56.78 72.41
C ALA A 8 -35.59 -56.23 71.11
N PRO A 9 -36.27 -55.06 71.12
CA PRO A 9 -36.82 -54.45 69.91
C PRO A 9 -35.76 -53.62 69.18
N ALA A 10 -35.58 -53.87 67.88
CA ALA A 10 -34.72 -53.07 67.01
C ALA A 10 -35.48 -51.82 66.50
N SER A 11 -34.84 -50.66 66.71
CA SER A 11 -35.31 -49.32 66.34
C SER A 11 -35.49 -49.11 64.83
N SER A 12 -36.45 -48.24 64.50
CA SER A 12 -36.91 -47.88 63.16
C SER A 12 -35.84 -47.25 62.26
N PRO A 13 -35.89 -47.46 60.92
CA PRO A 13 -35.07 -46.70 59.98
C PRO A 13 -35.67 -45.31 59.70
N PRO A 14 -34.83 -44.29 59.48
CA PRO A 14 -35.26 -42.92 59.18
C PRO A 14 -35.79 -42.77 57.74
N PRO A 15 -36.60 -41.72 57.47
CA PRO A 15 -37.11 -41.45 56.13
C PRO A 15 -35.99 -41.01 55.15
N PRO A 16 -36.18 -41.25 53.85
CA PRO A 16 -35.17 -40.96 52.83
C PRO A 16 -34.94 -39.45 52.64
N PRO A 17 -33.74 -39.05 52.19
CA PRO A 17 -33.38 -37.64 52.00
C PRO A 17 -34.17 -36.98 50.87
N ALA A 18 -34.50 -35.70 51.06
CA ALA A 18 -35.14 -34.86 50.05
C ALA A 18 -34.25 -34.69 48.81
N SER A 19 -34.88 -34.71 47.62
CA SER A 19 -34.21 -34.58 46.32
C SER A 19 -33.46 -33.25 46.19
N PRO A 20 -32.31 -33.22 45.48
CA PRO A 20 -31.53 -32.01 45.27
C PRO A 20 -32.29 -31.00 44.39
N PRO A 21 -32.03 -29.69 44.55
CA PRO A 21 -32.66 -28.66 43.73
C PRO A 21 -32.27 -28.79 42.26
N SER A 22 -33.26 -28.54 41.39
CA SER A 22 -33.12 -28.54 39.92
C SER A 22 -31.97 -27.62 39.49
N ALA A 23 -31.02 -28.18 38.73
CA ALA A 23 -29.91 -27.44 38.17
C ALA A 23 -30.42 -26.32 37.25
N ALA A 24 -30.16 -25.07 37.63
CA ALA A 24 -30.38 -23.92 36.77
C ALA A 24 -29.63 -24.12 35.45
N SER A 25 -30.33 -23.94 34.32
CA SER A 25 -29.73 -23.99 32.99
C SER A 25 -28.59 -22.96 32.89
N PRO A 26 -27.47 -23.29 32.22
CA PRO A 26 -26.41 -22.31 32.01
C PRO A 26 -26.95 -21.12 31.20
N PRO A 27 -26.46 -19.89 31.45
CA PRO A 27 -26.85 -18.74 30.65
C PRO A 27 -26.45 -19.00 29.20
N ALA A 28 -27.34 -18.67 28.26
CA ALA A 28 -27.08 -18.75 26.84
C ALA A 28 -25.84 -17.91 26.50
N THR A 29 -24.71 -18.58 26.28
CA THR A 29 -23.50 -17.94 25.76
C THR A 29 -23.86 -17.43 24.37
N SER A 30 -23.99 -16.12 24.23
CA SER A 30 -24.08 -15.46 22.93
C SER A 30 -22.84 -15.85 22.14
N THR A 31 -23.00 -16.81 21.22
CA THR A 31 -22.00 -17.11 20.20
C THR A 31 -21.96 -15.91 19.28
N ALA A 32 -21.22 -14.88 19.68
CA ALA A 32 -20.76 -13.86 18.75
C ALA A 32 -19.93 -14.62 17.70
N SER A 33 -20.54 -14.87 16.55
CA SER A 33 -19.85 -15.29 15.35
C SER A 33 -18.86 -14.18 15.03
N ARG A 34 -17.67 -14.25 15.62
CA ARG A 34 -16.50 -13.53 15.15
C ARG A 34 -16.22 -14.15 13.79
N SER A 35 -16.86 -13.60 12.76
CA SER A 35 -16.36 -13.68 11.41
C SER A 35 -14.90 -13.29 11.48
N ARG A 36 -14.02 -14.30 11.43
CA ARG A 36 -12.61 -14.06 11.13
C ARG A 36 -12.63 -13.62 9.68
N THR A 37 -12.84 -12.33 9.46
CA THR A 37 -12.50 -11.73 8.19
C THR A 37 -11.01 -11.94 8.07
N CYS A 38 -10.61 -12.86 7.19
CA CYS A 38 -9.24 -12.88 6.72
C CYS A 38 -8.91 -11.44 6.31
N PRO A 39 -7.74 -10.89 6.70
CA PRO A 39 -7.29 -9.66 6.06
C PRO A 39 -7.39 -9.90 4.55
N PRO A 40 -7.90 -8.91 3.78
CA PRO A 40 -7.92 -9.04 2.33
C PRO A 40 -6.52 -9.46 1.89
N PRO A 41 -6.41 -10.38 0.90
CA PRO A 41 -5.10 -10.76 0.38
C PRO A 41 -4.31 -9.48 0.07
N PRO A 42 -3.00 -9.42 0.40
CA PRO A 42 -2.20 -8.24 0.11
C PRO A 42 -2.39 -7.91 -1.36
N THR A 43 -2.76 -6.66 -1.63
CA THR A 43 -2.92 -6.15 -2.99
C THR A 43 -1.58 -6.37 -3.70
N PRO A 44 -1.59 -6.83 -4.96
CA PRO A 44 -0.35 -7.19 -5.64
C PRO A 44 0.50 -5.94 -5.84
N SER A 45 1.51 -5.76 -4.98
CA SER A 45 2.52 -4.71 -5.12
C SER A 45 3.23 -4.91 -6.46
N SER A 46 3.11 -3.93 -7.35
CA SER A 46 3.74 -3.93 -8.66
C SER A 46 4.94 -2.98 -8.66
N ARG A 47 5.95 -3.31 -9.46
CA ARG A 47 7.17 -2.49 -9.59
C ARG A 47 7.42 -2.12 -11.04
N ALA A 48 7.84 -0.90 -11.26
CA ALA A 48 8.31 -0.40 -12.55
C ALA A 48 9.66 0.29 -12.37
N ASN A 49 10.56 0.07 -13.32
CA ASN A 49 11.88 0.71 -13.35
C ASN A 49 12.02 1.48 -14.65
N TYR A 50 12.48 2.72 -14.55
CA TYR A 50 12.72 3.60 -15.70
C TYR A 50 14.21 3.92 -15.77
N ILE A 51 14.80 3.86 -16.96
CA ILE A 51 16.19 4.28 -17.18
C ILE A 51 16.16 5.68 -17.76
N VAL A 52 16.91 6.60 -17.15
CA VAL A 52 17.04 7.99 -17.60
C VAL A 52 18.50 8.40 -17.63
N ARG A 53 18.88 9.17 -18.65
CA ARG A 53 20.21 9.78 -18.74
C ARG A 53 20.15 11.20 -18.20
N ALA A 54 20.96 11.50 -17.20
CA ALA A 54 21.03 12.83 -16.63
C ALA A 54 21.80 13.81 -17.52
N PRO A 55 21.51 15.13 -17.44
CA PRO A 55 22.25 16.16 -18.19
C PRO A 55 23.75 16.16 -17.90
N TRP A 56 24.16 15.73 -16.71
CA TRP A 56 25.56 15.62 -16.30
C TRP A 56 26.22 14.28 -16.68
N GLY A 57 25.54 13.42 -17.43
CA GLY A 57 26.12 12.21 -18.03
C GLY A 57 25.88 10.91 -17.27
N ASP A 58 25.41 10.96 -16.01
CA ASP A 58 25.09 9.76 -15.24
C ASP A 58 23.89 9.00 -15.84
N ILE A 59 23.91 7.67 -15.71
CA ILE A 59 22.78 6.79 -16.01
C ILE A 59 22.07 6.51 -14.69
N LEU A 60 20.77 6.79 -14.65
CA LEU A 60 19.95 6.63 -13.46
C LEU A 60 18.82 5.63 -13.69
N GLN A 61 18.47 4.89 -12.64
CA GLN A 61 17.24 4.10 -12.56
C GLN A 61 16.26 4.76 -11.60
N VAL A 62 15.03 4.96 -12.05
CA VAL A 62 13.91 5.37 -11.18
C VAL A 62 13.09 4.13 -10.88
N TRP A 63 13.09 3.73 -9.62
CA TRP A 63 12.31 2.61 -9.11
C TRP A 63 11.01 3.14 -8.55
N ARG A 64 9.91 2.50 -8.94
CA ARG A 64 8.56 2.87 -8.55
C ARG A 64 7.83 1.64 -8.03
N SER A 65 7.34 1.70 -6.80
CA SER A 65 6.45 0.69 -6.24
C SER A 65 5.03 1.25 -6.18
N PHE A 66 4.06 0.48 -6.67
CA PHE A 66 2.66 0.90 -6.74
C PHE A 66 1.71 -0.26 -6.47
N GLU A 67 0.58 0.06 -5.86
CA GLU A 67 -0.53 -0.87 -5.67
C GLU A 67 -1.47 -0.77 -6.87
N LEU A 68 -1.94 -1.94 -7.29
CA LEU A 68 -2.95 -2.09 -8.32
C LEU A 68 -4.20 -2.66 -7.67
N ASP A 69 -5.17 -1.79 -7.40
CA ASP A 69 -6.47 -2.18 -6.88
C ASP A 69 -7.47 -2.37 -8.03
N ASP A 70 -8.25 -3.44 -7.97
CA ASP A 70 -9.21 -3.79 -9.01
C ASP A 70 -10.28 -2.70 -9.16
N GLY A 71 -10.21 -1.95 -10.27
CA GLY A 71 -11.16 -0.89 -10.61
C GLY A 71 -10.72 0.52 -10.19
N GLU A 72 -9.61 0.65 -9.47
CA GLU A 72 -9.04 1.94 -9.04
C GLU A 72 -7.80 2.31 -9.88
N GLU A 73 -7.41 3.58 -9.79
CA GLU A 73 -6.16 4.04 -10.41
C GLU A 73 -4.93 3.49 -9.64
N PRO A 74 -3.83 3.16 -10.33
CA PRO A 74 -2.59 2.76 -9.68
C PRO A 74 -2.17 3.79 -8.65
N ARG A 75 -1.83 3.32 -7.45
CA ARG A 75 -1.34 4.18 -6.38
C ARG A 75 0.13 3.92 -6.15
N THR A 76 0.97 4.83 -6.63
CA THR A 76 2.38 4.86 -6.26
C THR A 76 2.48 5.24 -4.79
N TYR A 77 3.16 4.39 -4.03
CA TYR A 77 3.41 4.59 -2.60
C TYR A 77 4.89 4.75 -2.27
N GLU A 78 5.78 4.43 -3.22
CA GLU A 78 7.22 4.54 -3.04
C GLU A 78 7.89 4.86 -4.37
N LEU A 79 8.89 5.75 -4.32
CA LEU A 79 9.76 6.04 -5.44
C LEU A 79 11.20 6.25 -4.94
N ALA A 80 12.16 5.72 -5.68
CA ALA A 80 13.58 5.93 -5.41
C ALA A 80 14.36 6.14 -6.70
N VAL A 81 15.44 6.91 -6.63
CA VAL A 81 16.34 7.15 -7.76
C VAL A 81 17.70 6.58 -7.41
N PHE A 82 18.25 5.78 -8.31
CA PHE A 82 19.55 5.15 -8.19
C PHE A 82 20.45 5.61 -9.32
N LYS A 83 21.70 5.90 -9.01
CA LYS A 83 22.77 6.06 -9.97
C LYS A 83 23.41 4.70 -10.23
N LEU A 84 23.64 4.37 -11.50
CA LEU A 84 24.48 3.25 -11.88
C LEU A 84 25.96 3.68 -11.81
N ASP A 85 26.70 3.10 -10.86
CA ASP A 85 28.15 3.22 -10.81
C ASP A 85 28.76 2.20 -11.76
N LEU A 86 29.31 2.67 -12.87
CA LEU A 86 29.93 1.80 -13.87
C LEU A 86 31.29 1.26 -13.45
N ALA A 87 31.94 1.85 -12.44
CA ALA A 87 33.23 1.39 -11.95
C ALA A 87 33.08 0.24 -10.97
N THR A 88 32.04 0.29 -10.12
CA THR A 88 31.77 -0.78 -9.15
C THR A 88 30.65 -1.74 -9.57
N GLU A 89 29.95 -1.43 -10.67
CA GLU A 89 28.76 -2.15 -11.16
C GLU A 89 27.59 -2.15 -10.15
N ASP A 90 27.54 -1.15 -9.25
CA ASP A 90 26.52 -1.02 -8.22
C ASP A 90 25.45 0.03 -8.53
N LEU A 91 24.31 -0.07 -7.82
CA LEU A 91 23.28 0.95 -7.78
C LEU A 91 23.35 1.72 -6.47
N VAL A 92 23.66 3.02 -6.55
CA VAL A 92 23.75 3.92 -5.41
C VAL A 92 22.52 4.81 -5.37
N GLN A 93 21.74 4.75 -4.28
CA GLN A 93 20.57 5.62 -4.14
C GLN A 93 21.01 7.08 -4.04
N ILE A 94 20.36 7.95 -4.80
CA ILE A 94 20.60 9.40 -4.79
C ILE A 94 19.32 10.15 -4.41
N LYS A 95 19.50 11.25 -3.69
CA LYS A 95 18.42 12.21 -3.36
C LYS A 95 18.65 13.58 -3.99
N ASP A 96 19.85 13.84 -4.49
CA ASP A 96 20.21 15.09 -5.15
C ASP A 96 20.11 14.97 -6.68
N LEU A 97 19.27 15.82 -7.27
CA LEU A 97 19.10 15.95 -8.72
C LEU A 97 19.90 17.15 -9.28
N ARG A 98 20.85 17.68 -8.50
CA ARG A 98 21.81 18.71 -8.91
C ARG A 98 21.15 19.96 -9.49
N GLY A 99 20.11 20.45 -8.83
CA GLY A 99 19.35 21.64 -9.27
C GLY A 99 18.36 21.39 -10.41
N HIS A 100 17.99 20.13 -10.66
CA HIS A 100 17.01 19.76 -11.67
C HIS A 100 15.76 19.11 -11.04
N ALA A 101 14.66 19.16 -11.76
CA ALA A 101 13.48 18.33 -11.57
C ALA A 101 13.49 17.20 -12.62
N LEU A 102 13.03 16.01 -12.23
CA LEU A 102 12.98 14.85 -13.11
C LEU A 102 11.53 14.54 -13.49
N PHE A 103 11.23 14.55 -14.78
CA PHE A 103 9.94 14.14 -15.32
C PHE A 103 10.02 12.70 -15.78
N VAL A 104 9.06 11.88 -15.35
CA VAL A 104 8.99 10.45 -15.68
C VAL A 104 7.58 10.13 -16.13
N SER A 105 7.47 9.58 -17.33
CA SER A 105 6.25 8.96 -17.83
C SER A 105 6.54 7.67 -18.57
N PHE A 106 5.48 7.03 -19.06
CA PHE A 106 5.63 5.86 -19.92
C PHE A 106 6.23 6.28 -21.26
N GLY A 107 7.47 5.89 -21.51
CA GLY A 107 8.18 6.13 -22.78
C GLY A 107 9.00 7.42 -22.85
N THR A 108 8.75 8.40 -21.97
CA THR A 108 9.56 9.62 -21.92
C THR A 108 10.01 9.94 -20.50
N SER A 109 11.29 10.22 -20.34
CA SER A 109 11.84 10.78 -19.10
C SER A 109 12.90 11.82 -19.44
N PHE A 110 12.88 12.94 -18.75
CA PHE A 110 13.81 14.04 -19.00
C PHE A 110 13.98 14.91 -17.76
N PHE A 111 15.07 15.67 -17.76
CA PHE A 111 15.39 16.62 -16.71
C PHE A 111 15.05 18.03 -17.15
N VAL A 112 14.59 18.84 -16.19
CA VAL A 112 14.39 20.28 -16.38
C VAL A 112 15.15 21.02 -15.29
N SER A 113 15.91 22.04 -15.68
CA SER A 113 16.61 22.91 -14.74
C SER A 113 15.60 23.73 -13.92
N VAL A 114 15.72 23.70 -12.60
CA VAL A 114 14.84 24.49 -11.70
C VAL A 114 15.19 25.97 -11.79
N ASN A 115 16.43 26.31 -12.17
CA ASN A 115 16.84 27.70 -12.39
C ASN A 115 16.15 28.33 -13.61
N GLU A 116 15.90 27.53 -14.65
CA GLU A 116 15.17 27.99 -15.84
C GLU A 116 13.66 28.06 -15.60
N PHE A 117 13.14 27.19 -14.73
CA PHE A 117 11.73 27.10 -14.40
C PHE A 117 11.52 27.15 -12.87
N PRO A 118 11.54 28.34 -12.25
CA PRO A 118 11.43 28.49 -10.79
C PRO A 118 10.10 28.00 -10.19
N VAL A 119 9.11 27.72 -11.03
CA VAL A 119 7.85 27.07 -10.63
C VAL A 119 8.04 25.60 -10.21
N LEU A 120 9.13 24.98 -10.63
CA LEU A 120 9.46 23.61 -10.27
C LEU A 120 10.10 23.55 -8.89
N THR A 121 9.81 22.48 -8.17
CA THR A 121 10.43 22.21 -6.87
C THR A 121 11.71 21.40 -7.09
N PRO A 122 12.85 21.80 -6.50
CA PRO A 122 14.07 21.00 -6.58
C PRO A 122 13.89 19.66 -5.88
N TYR A 123 14.73 18.68 -6.25
CA TYR A 123 14.69 17.31 -5.69
C TYR A 123 13.41 16.51 -6.00
N CYS A 124 12.50 17.07 -6.79
CA CYS A 124 11.23 16.44 -7.09
C CYS A 124 11.26 15.61 -8.39
N VAL A 125 10.56 14.47 -8.34
CA VAL A 125 10.22 13.62 -9.47
C VAL A 125 8.74 13.81 -9.81
N TYR A 126 8.46 14.25 -11.03
CA TYR A 126 7.13 14.48 -11.58
C TYR A 126 6.72 13.26 -12.40
N LEU A 127 5.78 12.49 -11.86
CA LEU A 127 5.25 11.27 -12.47
C LEU A 127 3.99 11.59 -13.27
N ALA A 128 3.93 11.10 -14.51
CA ALA A 128 2.68 10.97 -15.27
C ALA A 128 2.62 9.57 -15.85
N HIS A 129 1.63 8.78 -15.48
CA HIS A 129 1.48 7.42 -16.00
C HIS A 129 0.53 7.40 -17.20
N ASP A 130 1.01 6.82 -18.29
CA ASP A 130 0.19 6.45 -19.44
C ASP A 130 -0.51 5.11 -19.17
N SER A 131 -1.76 5.05 -19.58
CA SER A 131 -2.54 3.87 -19.92
C SER A 131 -1.82 2.78 -20.71
N ILE A 132 -1.01 2.00 -20.03
CA ILE A 132 -0.89 0.62 -20.45
C ILE A 132 -2.23 -0.01 -20.11
N LYS A 133 -2.97 -0.48 -21.13
CA LYS A 133 -3.91 -1.58 -20.93
C LYS A 133 -3.09 -2.76 -20.43
N CYS A 134 -2.70 -2.76 -19.15
CA CYS A 134 -2.25 -3.96 -18.49
C CYS A 134 -3.33 -4.98 -18.83
N ARG A 135 -2.96 -6.13 -19.41
CA ARG A 135 -3.91 -7.12 -19.93
C ARG A 135 -5.00 -7.54 -18.93
N ARG A 136 -4.77 -7.22 -17.65
CA ARG A 136 -5.66 -7.39 -16.49
C ARG A 136 -6.70 -6.28 -16.27
N PHE A 137 -6.61 -5.10 -16.90
CA PHE A 137 -7.47 -3.94 -16.63
C PHE A 137 -8.20 -3.43 -17.88
N LYS A 138 -9.48 -3.11 -17.70
CA LYS A 138 -10.36 -2.52 -18.73
C LYS A 138 -10.23 -1.00 -18.83
N HIS A 139 -9.64 -0.34 -17.83
CA HIS A 139 -9.56 1.13 -17.73
C HIS A 139 -8.14 1.67 -17.94
N ILE A 140 -8.10 2.91 -18.42
CA ILE A 140 -6.91 3.73 -18.58
C ILE A 140 -6.55 4.29 -17.19
N ALA A 141 -5.45 3.81 -16.61
CA ALA A 141 -4.87 4.40 -15.40
C ALA A 141 -4.37 5.83 -15.67
N LYS A 142 -4.74 6.80 -14.83
CA LYS A 142 -4.29 8.20 -14.94
C LYS A 142 -3.63 8.69 -13.66
N GLU A 143 -2.45 8.18 -13.34
CA GLU A 143 -1.72 8.71 -12.19
C GLU A 143 -0.82 9.87 -12.58
N VAL A 144 -1.04 11.06 -11.99
CA VAL A 144 -0.06 12.15 -12.00
C VAL A 144 0.29 12.51 -10.57
N ARG A 145 1.59 12.56 -10.23
CA ARG A 145 2.10 12.79 -8.87
C ARG A 145 3.41 13.56 -8.87
N VAL A 146 3.69 14.26 -7.78
CA VAL A 146 5.03 14.81 -7.49
C VAL A 146 5.56 14.12 -6.26
N TYR A 147 6.79 13.60 -6.34
CA TYR A 147 7.48 12.97 -5.24
C TYR A 147 8.74 13.76 -4.89
N ASN A 148 8.91 14.13 -3.63
CA ASN A 148 10.08 14.82 -3.15
C ASN A 148 11.09 13.81 -2.57
N LEU A 149 12.28 13.75 -3.16
CA LEU A 149 13.32 12.80 -2.74
C LEU A 149 13.97 13.15 -1.39
N GLN A 150 13.85 14.40 -0.92
CA GLN A 150 14.48 14.82 0.34
C GLN A 150 13.75 14.24 1.55
N ASP A 151 12.43 14.42 1.58
CA ASP A 151 11.57 14.00 2.70
C ASP A 151 10.83 12.68 2.44
N ASP A 152 11.03 12.08 1.25
CA ASP A 152 10.39 10.84 0.81
C ASP A 152 8.85 10.93 0.80
N THR A 153 8.31 12.13 0.54
CA THR A 153 6.87 12.39 0.53
C THR A 153 6.31 12.65 -0.87
N PHE A 154 5.02 12.38 -1.04
CA PHE A 154 4.27 12.86 -2.19
C PHE A 154 3.64 14.22 -1.87
N ALA A 155 3.67 15.14 -2.84
CA ALA A 155 2.93 16.39 -2.73
C ALA A 155 1.41 16.11 -2.56
N ASP A 156 0.75 16.95 -1.76
CA ASP A 156 -0.61 16.70 -1.27
C ASP A 156 -1.67 16.62 -2.39
N GLN A 157 -2.77 15.92 -2.11
CA GLN A 157 -3.83 15.57 -3.06
C GLN A 157 -4.55 16.79 -3.67
N TYR A 158 -4.47 17.96 -3.04
CA TYR A 158 -5.08 19.19 -3.56
C TYR A 158 -4.52 19.57 -4.95
N THR A 159 -3.22 19.35 -5.19
CA THR A 159 -2.58 19.52 -6.50
C THR A 159 -3.04 18.49 -7.54
N GLN A 160 -3.45 17.29 -7.10
CA GLN A 160 -3.99 16.24 -7.98
C GLN A 160 -5.42 16.53 -8.45
N SER A 161 -6.22 17.30 -7.68
CA SER A 161 -7.60 17.61 -8.03
C SER A 161 -7.73 18.34 -9.38
N SER A 162 -6.78 19.21 -9.71
CA SER A 162 -6.67 19.89 -11.01
C SER A 162 -6.29 18.97 -12.18
N TRP A 163 -5.68 17.81 -11.91
CA TRP A 163 -5.17 16.88 -12.93
C TRP A 163 -6.17 15.81 -13.36
N LYS A 164 -7.29 15.68 -12.64
CA LYS A 164 -8.39 14.74 -12.96
C LYS A 164 -8.97 14.95 -14.36
N ASN A 165 -8.84 16.17 -14.90
CA ASN A 165 -9.33 16.53 -16.23
C ASN A 165 -8.30 16.31 -17.35
N CYS A 166 -7.09 15.84 -17.05
CA CYS A 166 -6.09 15.58 -18.09
C CYS A 166 -6.58 14.47 -19.05
N PRO A 167 -6.50 14.70 -20.37
CA PRO A 167 -6.81 13.67 -21.34
C PRO A 167 -5.78 12.54 -21.19
N PRO A 168 -6.21 11.27 -21.22
CA PRO A 168 -5.27 10.18 -21.30
C PRO A 168 -4.73 10.02 -22.74
N PRO A 169 -3.46 9.65 -22.90
CA PRO A 169 -2.49 9.45 -21.83
C PRO A 169 -1.87 10.74 -21.30
N ALA A 170 -1.56 10.76 -20.00
CA ALA A 170 -0.81 11.87 -19.41
C ALA A 170 0.64 11.79 -19.90
N LEU A 171 0.98 12.63 -20.89
CA LEU A 171 2.30 12.75 -21.47
C LEU A 171 2.98 14.02 -20.99
N TRP A 172 4.28 13.93 -20.69
CA TRP A 172 5.10 15.11 -20.45
C TRP A 172 5.63 15.65 -21.76
N PHE A 173 5.38 16.93 -22.01
CA PHE A 173 5.99 17.65 -23.12
C PHE A 173 7.10 18.53 -22.56
N GLN A 174 8.31 18.33 -23.06
CA GLN A 174 9.39 19.27 -22.82
C GLN A 174 9.29 20.37 -23.89
N PRO A 175 8.94 21.62 -23.54
CA PRO A 175 9.01 22.71 -24.51
C PRO A 175 10.49 22.90 -24.90
N THR A 176 10.78 22.80 -26.20
CA THR A 176 12.08 23.17 -26.73
C THR A 176 12.02 24.64 -27.15
N TRP A 177 12.87 25.49 -26.55
CA TRP A 177 13.02 26.86 -27.02
C TRP A 177 13.90 26.86 -28.27
N SER A 178 13.34 26.60 -29.44
CA SER A 178 13.99 26.96 -30.69
C SER A 178 13.82 28.46 -30.89
N LEU A 179 14.88 29.22 -30.59
CA LEU A 179 14.98 30.60 -31.05
C LEU A 179 15.06 30.56 -32.59
N ASN A 180 13.91 30.72 -33.26
CA ASN A 180 13.91 30.99 -34.69
C ASN A 180 14.67 32.29 -34.90
N LYS A 181 15.89 32.17 -35.45
CA LYS A 181 16.74 33.28 -35.84
C LYS A 181 16.22 33.93 -37.11
#